data_AF-A0A482X7I5-F1
#
_entry.id   AF-A0A482X7I5-F1
#
_cell.length_a   1.000
_cell.length_b   1.000
_cell.length_c   1.000
_cell.angle_alpha   90.00
_cell.angle_beta   90.00
_cell.angle_gamma   90.00
#
_symmetry.space_group_name_H-M   'P 1'
#
loop_
_entity.id
_entity.type
_entity.pdbx_description
1 polymer ?
#
loop_
_entity_poly.entity_id
_entity_poly.type
_entity_poly.pdbx_seq_one_letter_code
_entity_poly.pdbx_strand_id
1 'polypeptide(L)'
;MLRYISNLQLSRCLGYHEVIDFNSKLKLATSLLHCYKESLHFNQGQLSTDIMNNDPYALLTAHILYDIWIETKDAIFLKDACVVLEFALSYSLAIERAPII
;
A
#
# COMPACT_ATOMS: atom_id res chain seq x y z
N MET A 1 -0.07 14.15 -4.21
CA MET A 1 -0.10 12.69 -3.95
C MET A 1 -1.11 11.96 -4.83
N LEU A 2 -2.40 12.30 -4.83
CA LEU A 2 -3.44 11.53 -5.54
C LEU A 2 -3.19 11.34 -7.05
N ARG A 3 -2.69 12.38 -7.75
CA ARG A 3 -2.33 12.26 -9.17
C ARG A 3 -1.21 11.24 -9.42
N TYR A 4 -0.23 11.17 -8.53
CA TYR A 4 0.90 10.24 -8.65
C TYR A 4 0.45 8.79 -8.50
N ILE A 5 -0.30 8.48 -7.43
CA ILE A 5 -0.82 7.12 -7.21
C ILE A 5 -1.84 6.71 -8.28
N SER A 6 -2.67 7.64 -8.77
CA SER A 6 -3.59 7.37 -9.89
C SER A 6 -2.84 6.95 -11.15
N ASN A 7 -1.75 7.64 -11.49
CA ASN A 7 -0.91 7.23 -12.62
C ASN A 7 -0.32 5.84 -12.42
N LEU A 8 0.14 5.49 -11.21
CA LEU A 8 0.66 4.15 -10.94
C LEU A 8 -0.41 3.06 -10.99
N GLN A 9 -1.64 3.36 -10.57
CA GLN A 9 -2.77 2.43 -10.69
C GLN A 9 -3.16 2.22 -12.16
N LEU A 10 -3.16 3.27 -12.98
CA LEU A 10 -3.33 3.15 -14.43
C LEU A 10 -2.20 2.32 -15.04
N SER A 11 -0.95 2.58 -14.65
CA SER A 11 0.20 1.79 -15.12
C SER A 11 0.06 0.31 -14.76
N ARG A 12 -0.47 0.00 -13.56
CA ARG A 12 -0.79 -1.36 -13.15
C ARG A 12 -1.86 -1.98 -14.05
N CYS A 13 -2.95 -1.27 -14.31
CA CYS A 13 -4.05 -1.76 -15.17
C CYS A 13 -3.59 -2.04 -16.61
N LEU A 14 -2.59 -1.29 -17.09
CA LEU A 14 -2.00 -1.47 -18.42
C LEU A 14 -0.90 -2.55 -18.47
N GLY A 15 -0.63 -3.25 -17.36
CA GLY A 15 0.35 -4.34 -17.32
C GLY A 15 1.81 -3.90 -17.19
N TYR A 16 2.11 -2.60 -17.03
CA TYR A 16 3.50 -2.13 -16.94
C TYR A 16 4.26 -2.71 -15.74
N HIS A 17 3.57 -3.02 -14.65
CA HIS A 17 4.21 -3.60 -13.46
C HIS A 17 4.49 -5.10 -13.59
N GLU A 18 3.95 -5.79 -14.60
CA GLU A 18 4.25 -7.20 -14.85
C GLU A 18 5.59 -7.38 -15.55
N VAL A 19 6.00 -6.40 -16.37
CA VAL A 19 7.18 -6.47 -17.24
C VAL A 19 8.46 -5.84 -16.66
N ILE A 20 8.36 -5.18 -15.49
CA ILE A 20 9.54 -4.60 -14.82
C ILE A 20 10.35 -5.68 -14.08
N ASP A 21 11.66 -5.48 -13.96
CA ASP A 21 12.54 -6.44 -13.29
C ASP A 21 12.31 -6.47 -11.76
N PHE A 22 12.77 -7.57 -11.13
CA PHE A 22 12.67 -7.79 -9.69
C PHE A 22 13.15 -6.61 -8.83
N ASN A 23 14.31 -6.02 -9.14
CA ASN A 23 14.87 -4.93 -8.34
C ASN A 23 14.01 -3.67 -8.48
N SER A 24 13.51 -3.40 -9.68
CA SER A 24 12.57 -2.31 -9.95
C SER A 24 11.25 -2.50 -9.20
N LYS A 25 10.69 -3.72 -9.16
CA LYS A 25 9.50 -4.04 -8.35
C LYS A 25 9.74 -3.79 -6.87
N LEU A 26 10.86 -4.28 -6.33
CA LEU A 26 11.18 -4.11 -4.91
C LEU A 26 11.38 -2.64 -4.54
N LYS A 27 12.05 -1.87 -5.41
CA LYS A 27 12.23 -0.42 -5.24
C LYS A 27 10.90 0.33 -5.30
N LEU A 28 10.00 -0.06 -6.21
CA LEU A 28 8.65 0.49 -6.30
C LEU A 28 7.86 0.21 -5.02
N ALA A 29 7.82 -1.05 -4.56
CA ALA A 29 7.14 -1.43 -3.33
C ALA A 29 7.65 -0.65 -2.11
N THR A 30 8.96 -0.49 -1.98
CA THR A 30 9.62 0.29 -0.92
C THR A 30 9.21 1.76 -0.99
N SER A 31 9.22 2.35 -2.20
CA SER A 31 8.85 3.75 -2.41
C SER A 31 7.37 4.00 -2.09
N LEU A 32 6.48 3.10 -2.51
CA LEU A 32 5.05 3.14 -2.21
C LEU A 32 4.79 3.03 -0.70
N LEU A 33 5.50 2.13 0.00
CA LEU A 33 5.37 2.00 1.45
C LEU A 33 5.88 3.26 2.18
N HIS A 34 6.94 3.88 1.69
CA HIS A 34 7.40 5.16 2.21
C HIS A 34 6.36 6.25 2.01
N CYS A 35 5.78 6.37 0.81
CA CYS A 35 4.68 7.30 0.55
C CYS A 35 3.46 7.05 1.45
N TYR A 36 3.11 5.79 1.71
CA TYR A 36 2.04 5.43 2.64
C TYR A 36 2.30 5.99 4.05
N LYS A 37 3.51 5.74 4.59
CA LYS A 37 3.91 6.19 5.93
C LYS A 37 3.95 7.71 6.03
N GLU A 38 4.58 8.36 5.04
CA GLU A 38 4.66 9.82 4.99
C GLU A 38 3.27 10.45 4.89
N SER A 39 2.29 9.79 4.28
CA SER A 39 0.96 10.36 4.12
C SER A 39 0.00 10.12 5.29
N LEU A 40 0.41 9.37 6.32
CA LEU A 40 -0.43 9.10 7.50
C LEU A 40 -0.90 10.37 8.21
N HIS A 41 -0.07 11.43 8.23
CA HIS A 41 -0.43 12.68 8.89
C HIS A 41 -1.55 13.45 8.18
N PHE A 42 -1.82 13.17 6.90
CA PHE A 42 -2.94 13.80 6.17
C PHE A 42 -4.30 13.19 6.52
N ASN A 43 -4.32 12.06 7.23
CA ASN A 43 -5.56 11.39 7.62
C ASN A 43 -6.13 11.90 8.95
N GLN A 44 -5.53 12.95 9.54
CA GLN A 44 -6.03 13.54 10.77
C GLN A 44 -7.45 14.10 10.57
N GLY A 45 -8.40 13.62 11.38
CA GLY A 45 -9.79 14.08 11.36
C GLY A 45 -10.71 13.38 10.36
N GLN A 46 -10.25 12.34 9.64
CA GLN A 46 -11.15 11.47 8.87
C GLN A 46 -11.93 10.52 9.79
N LEU A 47 -13.13 10.12 9.37
CA LEU A 47 -13.95 9.14 10.08
C LEU A 47 -13.41 7.72 9.85
N SER A 48 -13.71 6.78 10.74
CA SER A 48 -13.29 5.38 10.59
C SER A 48 -13.91 4.68 9.38
N THR A 49 -15.03 5.21 8.88
CA THR A 49 -15.70 4.71 7.67
C THR A 49 -15.14 5.30 6.39
N ASP A 50 -14.30 6.33 6.49
CA ASP A 50 -13.73 6.97 5.32
C ASP A 50 -12.59 6.12 4.76
N ILE A 51 -12.55 6.00 3.44
CA ILE A 51 -11.36 5.51 2.76
C ILE A 51 -10.27 6.56 2.95
N MET A 52 -9.13 6.14 3.50
CA MET A 52 -8.03 7.04 3.75
C MET A 52 -7.35 7.37 2.42
N ASN A 53 -6.91 8.61 2.27
CA ASN A 53 -6.28 9.08 1.01
C ASN A 53 -5.00 8.32 0.65
N ASN A 54 -4.41 7.62 1.62
CA ASN A 54 -3.20 6.83 1.46
C ASN A 54 -3.43 5.33 1.27
N ASP A 55 -4.64 4.80 1.47
CA ASP A 55 -4.95 3.37 1.29
C ASP A 55 -4.51 2.81 -0.08
N PRO A 56 -4.65 3.54 -1.20
CA PRO A 56 -4.15 3.09 -2.49
C PRO A 56 -2.65 2.77 -2.53
N TYR A 57 -1.82 3.43 -1.71
CA TYR A 57 -0.39 3.13 -1.63
C TYR A 57 -0.14 1.78 -0.94
N ALA A 58 -0.81 1.50 0.18
CA ALA A 58 -0.68 0.22 0.88
C ALA A 58 -1.15 -0.94 0.00
N LEU A 59 -2.29 -0.78 -0.66
CA LEU A 59 -2.83 -1.80 -1.57
C LEU A 59 -1.87 -2.07 -2.74
N LEU A 60 -1.36 -1.02 -3.38
CA LEU A 60 -0.43 -1.19 -4.50
C LEU A 60 0.90 -1.81 -4.04
N THR A 61 1.43 -1.45 -2.87
CA THR A 61 2.60 -2.13 -2.27
C THR A 61 2.35 -3.62 -2.11
N ALA A 62 1.20 -4.01 -1.53
CA ALA A 62 0.85 -5.41 -1.31
C ALA A 62 0.76 -6.19 -2.64
N HIS A 63 0.17 -5.59 -3.68
CA HIS A 63 0.12 -6.20 -5.01
C HIS A 63 1.50 -6.42 -5.62
N ILE A 64 2.41 -5.44 -5.52
CA ILE A 64 3.77 -5.60 -6.05
C ILE A 64 4.54 -6.67 -5.28
N LEU A 65 4.42 -6.73 -3.95
CA LEU A 65 5.02 -7.79 -3.13
C LEU A 65 4.45 -9.17 -3.48
N TYR A 66 3.15 -9.26 -3.74
CA TYR A 66 2.51 -10.48 -4.22
C TYR A 66 3.07 -10.94 -5.57
N ASP A 67 3.27 -10.03 -6.53
CA ASP A 67 3.87 -10.37 -7.82
C ASP A 67 5.30 -10.93 -7.63
N ILE A 68 6.09 -10.27 -6.78
CA ILE A 68 7.45 -10.74 -6.45
C ILE A 68 7.39 -12.14 -5.82
N TRP A 69 6.43 -12.40 -4.94
CA TRP A 69 6.22 -13.75 -4.39
C TRP A 69 5.86 -14.76 -5.48
N ILE A 70 4.99 -14.42 -6.42
CA ILE A 70 4.63 -15.31 -7.53
C ILE A 70 5.86 -15.67 -8.37
N GLU A 71 6.78 -14.74 -8.59
CA GLU A 71 8.00 -14.93 -9.38
C GLU A 71 9.09 -15.70 -8.64
N THR A 72 9.34 -15.34 -7.38
CA THR A 72 10.47 -15.88 -6.59
C THR A 72 10.11 -17.12 -5.77
N LYS A 73 8.81 -17.30 -5.47
CA LYS A 73 8.29 -18.24 -4.47
C LYS A 73 8.84 -18.06 -3.06
N ASP A 74 9.49 -16.94 -2.78
CA ASP A 74 9.98 -16.62 -1.44
C ASP A 74 8.83 -16.08 -0.58
N ALA A 75 8.47 -16.84 0.45
CA ALA A 75 7.37 -16.53 1.34
C ALA A 75 7.55 -15.22 2.12
N ILE A 76 8.77 -14.67 2.18
CA ILE A 76 9.01 -13.39 2.85
C ILE A 76 8.18 -12.26 2.22
N PHE A 77 8.03 -12.24 0.90
CA PHE A 77 7.27 -11.18 0.21
C PHE A 77 5.77 -11.30 0.45
N LEU A 78 5.25 -12.53 0.53
CA LEU A 78 3.84 -12.74 0.90
C LEU A 78 3.58 -12.33 2.35
N LYS A 79 4.51 -12.66 3.26
CA LYS A 79 4.44 -12.22 4.66
C LYS A 79 4.47 -10.69 4.75
N ASP A 80 5.38 -10.04 4.04
CA ASP A 80 5.49 -8.58 4.04
C ASP A 80 4.23 -7.91 3.46
N ALA A 81 3.63 -8.49 2.41
CA ALA A 81 2.35 -8.03 1.89
C ALA A 81 1.24 -8.09 2.96
N CYS A 82 1.17 -9.20 3.71
CA CYS A 82 0.22 -9.33 4.83
C CYS A 82 0.48 -8.28 5.92
N VAL A 83 1.74 -8.07 6.30
CA VAL A 83 2.12 -7.06 7.31
C VAL A 83 1.71 -5.65 6.86
N VAL A 84 1.89 -5.30 5.60
CA VAL A 84 1.45 -4.00 5.05
C VAL A 84 -0.06 -3.84 5.14
N LEU A 85 -0.82 -4.87 4.76
CA LEU A 85 -2.28 -4.84 4.81
C LEU A 85 -2.82 -4.76 6.24
N GLU A 86 -2.28 -5.56 7.16
CA GLU A 86 -2.65 -5.51 8.58
C GLU A 86 -2.31 -4.17 9.21
N PHE A 87 -1.14 -3.60 8.87
CA PHE A 87 -0.77 -2.26 9.31
C PHE A 87 -1.77 -1.22 8.82
N ALA A 88 -2.12 -1.24 7.53
CA ALA A 88 -3.08 -0.29 6.97
C ALA A 88 -4.47 -0.42 7.58
N LEU A 89 -4.95 -1.66 7.75
CA LEU A 89 -6.23 -1.95 8.40
C LEU A 89 -6.27 -1.43 9.83
N SER A 90 -5.18 -1.64 10.60
CA SER A 90 -5.11 -1.19 11.99
C SER A 90 -5.22 0.33 12.14
N TYR A 91 -4.71 1.11 11.17
CA TYR A 91 -4.82 2.56 11.18
C TYR A 91 -6.18 3.08 10.73
N SER A 92 -6.82 2.40 9.76
CA SER A 92 -8.20 2.72 9.35
C SER A 92 -9.19 2.44 10.49
N LEU A 93 -9.03 1.32 11.21
CA LEU A 93 -9.88 0.93 12.34
C LEU A 93 -9.54 1.67 13.65
N ALA A 94 -8.30 2.09 13.87
CA ALA A 94 -7.91 2.79 15.11
C ALA A 94 -8.69 4.09 15.34
N ILE A 95 -9.27 4.67 14.29
CA ILE A 95 -10.16 5.83 14.39
C ILE A 95 -11.46 5.50 15.16
N GLU A 96 -11.91 4.24 15.21
CA GLU A 96 -13.05 3.83 16.04
C GLU A 96 -12.77 3.87 17.55
N ARG A 97 -11.50 3.90 17.98
CA ARG A 97 -11.11 3.87 19.40
C ARG A 97 -10.89 5.27 19.99
N ALA A 98 -11.51 6.32 19.44
CA ALA A 98 -11.64 7.58 20.16
C ALA A 98 -12.54 7.37 21.41
N PRO A 99 -12.13 7.85 22.60
CA PRO A 99 -12.76 7.48 23.86
C PRO A 99 -14.21 7.97 23.89
N ILE A 100 -15.12 7.07 24.25
CA ILE A 100 -16.43 7.44 24.77
C ILE A 100 -16.15 8.24 26.05
N ILE A 101 -16.60 9.51 26.04
CA ILE A 101 -16.50 10.49 27.13
C ILE A 101 -16.98 9.88 28.45
#